data_AF-A0A0J9SHJ7-F1
#
_entry.id   AF-A0A0J9SHJ7-F1
#
_cell.length_a   1.000
_cell.length_b   1.000
_cell.length_c   1.000
_cell.angle_alpha   90.00
_cell.angle_beta   90.00
_cell.angle_gamma   90.00
#
_symmetry.space_group_name_H-M   'P 1'
#
loop_
_entity.id
_entity.type
_entity.pdbx_description
1 polymer ?
#
loop_
_entity_poly.entity_id
_entity_poly.type
_entity_poly.pdbx_seq_one_letter_code
_entity_poly.pdbx_strand_id
1 'polypeptide(L)'
;MNYLKHLDDYSDQDYDDYHKQGIIYLYLWLYNYEVKNKLCNGNTKINLKNIMDLYESKSESQENIHNVYKNDIMKIIHDELNDLFYLYEKFHNFQNNEECTADKCKCAKECVDAYKNSADKCNNYGNMYFCNELENFRKKYNEYKPTVTECQEVQSYLPSYRKFSTSVIILISFITISVLSSLLFILYKVITIFIYLFIVQ
;
A
#
# COMPACT_ATOMS: atom_id res chain seq x y z
N MET A 1 12.08 3.04 28.71
CA MET A 1 11.92 4.51 28.54
C MET A 1 13.00 5.16 27.68
N ASN A 2 14.25 4.68 27.62
CA ASN A 2 15.34 5.36 26.90
C ASN A 2 15.01 5.73 25.44
N TYR A 3 14.24 4.92 24.72
CA TYR A 3 13.81 5.25 23.36
C TYR A 3 12.88 6.47 23.31
N LEU A 4 11.87 6.54 24.18
CA LEU A 4 10.98 7.70 24.25
C LEU A 4 11.72 8.95 24.69
N LYS A 5 12.67 8.81 25.62
CA LYS A 5 13.58 9.89 26.00
C LYS A 5 14.42 10.37 24.82
N HIS A 6 14.98 9.46 24.04
CA HIS A 6 15.72 9.80 22.84
C HIS A 6 14.86 10.57 21.83
N LEU A 7 13.59 10.16 21.65
CA LEU A 7 12.66 10.89 20.81
C LEU A 7 12.40 12.29 21.36
N ASP A 8 12.08 12.41 22.64
CA ASP A 8 11.71 13.69 23.27
C ASP A 8 12.87 14.70 23.38
N ASP A 9 14.11 14.21 23.53
CA ASP A 9 15.33 15.03 23.54
C ASP A 9 15.68 15.60 22.15
N TYR A 10 15.02 15.15 21.07
CA TYR A 10 15.25 15.61 19.70
C TYR A 10 14.56 16.96 19.43
N SER A 11 15.32 17.97 18.97
CA SER A 11 14.83 19.36 18.88
C SER A 11 15.18 20.08 17.57
N ASP A 12 15.42 19.34 16.49
CA ASP A 12 15.73 19.91 15.16
C ASP A 12 14.49 20.51 14.44
N GLN A 13 14.73 21.22 13.34
CA GLN A 13 13.70 21.97 12.58
C GLN A 13 12.52 21.10 12.08
N ASP A 14 12.68 19.77 11.97
CA ASP A 14 11.65 18.82 11.56
C ASP A 14 11.16 17.91 12.71
N TYR A 15 11.23 18.38 13.97
CA TYR A 15 10.97 17.53 15.14
C TYR A 15 9.57 16.88 15.13
N ASP A 16 8.53 17.54 14.61
CA ASP A 16 7.17 16.99 14.55
C ASP A 16 7.10 15.72 13.70
N ASP A 17 7.74 15.71 12.53
CA ASP A 17 7.76 14.54 11.65
C ASP A 17 8.63 13.43 12.21
N TYR A 18 9.78 13.78 12.82
CA TYR A 18 10.65 12.82 13.49
C TYR A 18 9.93 12.12 14.66
N HIS A 19 9.25 12.88 15.51
CA HIS A 19 8.44 12.35 16.61
C HIS A 19 7.33 11.43 16.10
N LYS A 20 6.58 11.87 15.08
CA LYS A 20 5.52 11.04 14.50
C LYS A 20 6.05 9.71 13.98
N GLN A 21 7.13 9.75 13.20
CA GLN A 21 7.78 8.55 12.67
C GLN A 21 8.31 7.65 13.79
N GLY A 22 8.94 8.23 14.80
CA GLY A 22 9.46 7.50 15.96
C GLY A 22 8.38 6.77 16.75
N ILE A 23 7.21 7.40 16.93
CA ILE A 23 6.07 6.78 17.61
C ILE A 23 5.43 5.69 16.72
N ILE A 24 5.27 5.95 15.42
CA ILE A 24 4.75 4.95 14.48
C ILE A 24 5.68 3.72 14.46
N TYR A 25 6.99 3.93 14.45
CA TYR A 25 7.96 2.84 14.56
C TYR A 25 7.75 2.03 15.84
N LEU A 26 7.62 2.70 17.00
CA LEU A 26 7.38 2.03 18.28
C LEU A 26 6.09 1.20 18.25
N TYR A 27 5.01 1.75 17.68
CA TYR A 27 3.75 1.04 17.50
C TYR A 27 3.91 -0.24 16.68
N LEU A 28 4.55 -0.14 15.52
CA LEU A 28 4.78 -1.27 14.62
C LEU A 28 5.68 -2.33 15.24
N TRP A 29 6.71 -1.90 15.97
CA TRP A 29 7.57 -2.80 16.73
C TRP A 29 6.81 -3.53 17.83
N LEU A 30 5.95 -2.83 18.58
CA LEU A 30 5.07 -3.44 19.58
C LEU A 30 4.12 -4.46 18.95
N TYR A 31 3.46 -4.09 17.85
CA TYR A 31 2.57 -4.98 17.10
C TYR A 31 3.28 -6.26 16.70
N ASN A 32 4.46 -6.14 16.10
CA ASN A 32 5.27 -7.28 15.66
C ASN A 32 5.67 -8.17 16.85
N TYR A 33 6.11 -7.55 17.95
CA TYR A 33 6.46 -8.27 19.17
C TYR A 33 5.26 -9.06 19.73
N GLU A 34 4.07 -8.45 19.77
CA GLU A 34 2.84 -9.10 20.24
C GLU A 34 2.45 -10.29 19.37
N VAL A 35 2.48 -10.13 18.05
CA VAL A 35 2.18 -11.19 17.07
C VAL A 35 3.17 -12.35 17.21
N LYS A 36 4.48 -12.08 17.22
CA LYS A 36 5.52 -13.12 17.30
C LYS A 36 5.45 -13.92 18.60
N ASN A 37 5.11 -13.26 19.71
CA ASN A 37 5.01 -13.91 21.02
C ASN A 37 3.61 -14.49 21.30
N LYS A 38 2.69 -14.46 20.33
CA LYS A 38 1.29 -14.92 20.49
C LYS A 38 0.58 -14.23 21.66
N LEU A 39 0.96 -12.98 21.95
CA LEU A 39 0.36 -12.14 22.96
C LEU A 39 -0.90 -11.51 22.36
N CYS A 40 -1.90 -12.34 22.04
CA CYS A 40 -3.14 -11.94 21.41
C CYS A 40 -4.12 -11.31 22.41
N ASN A 41 -3.63 -10.36 23.21
CA ASN A 41 -4.41 -9.66 24.23
C ASN A 41 -5.17 -8.46 23.63
N GLY A 42 -4.99 -8.24 22.31
CA GLY A 42 -5.98 -7.58 21.47
C GLY A 42 -6.03 -6.07 21.55
N ASN A 43 -4.93 -5.39 21.87
CA ASN A 43 -4.91 -3.94 21.69
C ASN A 43 -3.50 -3.31 21.75
N THR A 44 -2.67 -3.51 20.72
CA THR A 44 -1.38 -2.82 20.55
C THR A 44 -1.52 -1.31 20.77
N LYS A 45 -2.65 -0.73 20.35
CA LYS A 45 -3.01 0.67 20.60
C LYS A 45 -3.15 1.01 22.09
N ILE A 46 -3.78 0.15 22.91
CA ILE A 46 -3.83 0.35 24.37
C ILE A 46 -2.44 0.19 24.97
N ASN A 47 -1.65 -0.77 24.51
CA ASN A 47 -0.31 -0.99 25.06
C ASN A 47 0.60 0.21 24.76
N LEU A 48 0.54 0.76 23.54
CA LEU A 48 1.21 2.02 23.21
C LEU A 48 0.69 3.17 24.09
N LYS A 49 -0.63 3.31 24.26
CA LYS A 49 -1.22 4.34 25.13
C LYS A 49 -0.67 4.24 26.56
N ASN A 50 -0.64 3.04 27.14
CA ASN A 50 -0.14 2.83 28.50
C ASN A 50 1.35 3.17 28.60
N ILE A 51 2.15 2.83 27.58
CA ILE A 51 3.57 3.20 27.52
C ILE A 51 3.74 4.72 27.51
N MET A 52 2.94 5.44 26.72
CA MET A 52 2.98 6.90 26.62
C MET A 52 2.54 7.58 27.92
N ASP A 53 1.43 7.14 28.51
CA ASP A 53 0.93 7.69 29.79
C ASP A 53 1.93 7.42 30.94
N LEU A 54 2.59 6.26 30.95
CA LEU A 54 3.63 5.93 31.92
C LEU A 54 4.89 6.78 31.74
N TYR A 55 5.20 7.21 30.50
CA TYR A 55 6.31 8.09 30.21
C TYR A 55 6.02 9.51 30.69
N GLU A 56 4.86 10.08 30.31
CA GLU A 56 4.37 11.38 30.78
C GLU A 56 4.40 11.48 32.32
N SER A 57 3.91 10.45 33.02
CA SER A 57 3.84 10.46 34.49
C SER A 57 5.21 10.47 35.20
N LYS A 58 6.28 10.08 34.50
CA LYS A 58 7.65 10.03 35.05
C LYS A 58 8.51 11.18 34.59
N SER A 59 7.99 12.05 33.72
CA SER A 59 8.73 13.17 33.19
C SER A 59 8.62 14.40 34.08
N GLU A 60 9.72 15.13 34.22
CA GLU A 60 9.78 16.39 34.96
C GLU A 60 9.39 17.60 34.06
N SER A 61 9.30 17.41 32.74
CA SER A 61 8.93 18.43 31.75
C SER A 61 7.61 18.11 31.05
N GLN A 62 6.94 19.13 30.50
CA GLN A 62 5.87 18.89 29.52
C GLN A 62 6.50 18.32 28.24
N GLU A 63 6.45 17.00 28.09
CA GLU A 63 7.09 16.29 26.99
C GLU A 63 6.40 16.57 25.66
N ASN A 64 7.21 16.95 24.66
CA ASN A 64 6.74 17.24 23.31
C ASN A 64 6.20 15.96 22.65
N ILE A 65 6.84 14.80 22.90
CA ILE A 65 6.49 13.53 22.27
C ILE A 65 5.09 13.04 22.65
N HIS A 66 4.66 13.27 23.90
CA HIS A 66 3.33 12.84 24.34
C HIS A 66 2.21 13.69 23.75
N ASN A 67 2.47 14.99 23.57
CA ASN A 67 1.55 15.88 22.87
C ASN A 67 1.40 15.46 21.40
N VAL A 68 2.51 15.14 20.71
CA VAL A 68 2.47 14.60 19.34
C VAL A 68 1.67 13.30 19.30
N TYR A 69 1.87 12.39 20.27
CA TYR A 69 1.10 11.16 20.36
C TYR A 69 -0.42 11.39 20.44
N LYS A 70 -0.86 12.22 21.40
CA LYS A 70 -2.28 12.52 21.64
C LYS A 70 -2.93 13.25 20.47
N ASN A 71 -2.25 14.24 19.89
CA ASN A 71 -2.84 15.16 18.92
C ASN A 71 -2.83 14.60 17.49
N ASP A 72 -1.77 13.89 17.12
CA ASP A 72 -1.54 13.47 15.73
C ASP A 72 -1.62 11.97 15.57
N ILE A 73 -0.93 11.21 16.41
CA ILE A 73 -0.75 9.77 16.19
C ILE A 73 -1.99 8.95 16.52
N MET A 74 -2.74 9.29 17.56
CA MET A 74 -3.98 8.57 17.90
C MET A 74 -5.01 8.53 16.76
N LYS A 75 -4.95 9.52 15.85
CA LYS A 75 -5.79 9.65 14.65
C LYS A 75 -5.26 8.88 13.43
N ILE A 76 -4.02 8.39 13.49
CA ILE A 76 -3.34 7.69 12.40
C ILE A 76 -3.22 6.20 12.70
N ILE A 77 -3.04 5.83 13.98
CA ILE A 77 -2.96 4.43 14.40
C ILE A 77 -4.34 3.77 14.31
N HIS A 78 -4.47 2.95 13.28
CA HIS A 78 -5.60 2.09 12.98
C HIS A 78 -5.12 0.69 12.58
N ASP A 79 -6.04 -0.26 12.54
CA ASP A 79 -5.73 -1.65 12.19
C ASP A 79 -5.16 -1.77 10.76
N GLU A 80 -5.51 -0.85 9.85
CA GLU A 80 -4.95 -0.83 8.50
C GLU A 80 -3.44 -0.55 8.45
N LEU A 81 -2.88 0.11 9.48
CA LEU A 81 -1.43 0.30 9.59
C LEU A 81 -0.72 -1.05 9.87
N ASN A 82 -1.37 -1.94 10.61
CA ASN A 82 -0.85 -3.29 10.85
C ASN A 82 -0.88 -4.12 9.57
N ASP A 83 -1.93 -3.97 8.76
CA ASP A 83 -2.01 -4.64 7.45
C ASP A 83 -0.87 -4.19 6.53
N LEU A 84 -0.56 -2.88 6.49
CA LEU A 84 0.59 -2.38 5.72
C LEU A 84 1.89 -2.97 6.22
N PHE A 85 2.10 -2.97 7.54
CA PHE A 85 3.32 -3.53 8.13
C PHE A 85 3.48 -5.01 7.76
N TYR A 86 2.43 -5.81 7.93
CA TYR A 86 2.44 -7.23 7.58
C TYR A 86 2.71 -7.43 6.08
N LEU A 87 2.12 -6.61 5.22
CA LEU A 87 2.35 -6.65 3.78
C LEU A 87 3.83 -6.35 3.42
N TYR A 88 4.42 -5.33 4.05
CA TYR A 88 5.83 -5.00 3.85
C TYR A 88 6.78 -6.06 4.42
N GLU A 89 6.44 -6.69 5.54
CA GLU A 89 7.19 -7.84 6.09
C GLU A 89 7.17 -9.02 5.10
N LYS A 90 6.00 -9.37 4.55
CA LYS A 90 5.90 -10.43 3.52
C LYS A 90 6.69 -10.11 2.26
N PHE A 91 6.70 -8.85 1.85
CA PHE A 91 7.50 -8.41 0.72
C PHE A 91 9.00 -8.50 1.00
N HIS A 92 9.43 -8.07 2.19
CA HIS A 92 10.83 -8.19 2.62
C HIS A 92 11.30 -9.65 2.63
N ASN A 93 10.50 -10.55 3.22
CA ASN A 93 10.76 -11.97 3.24
C ASN A 93 10.87 -12.54 1.83
N PHE A 94 9.98 -12.15 0.92
CA PHE A 94 10.07 -12.53 -0.50
C PHE A 94 11.33 -11.98 -1.20
N GLN A 95 11.72 -10.72 -0.92
CA GLN A 95 12.91 -10.12 -1.52
C GLN A 95 14.20 -10.81 -1.08
N ASN A 96 14.31 -11.12 0.20
CA ASN A 96 15.53 -11.66 0.80
C ASN A 96 15.51 -13.19 0.94
N ASN A 97 14.40 -13.84 0.55
CA ASN A 97 14.15 -15.26 0.79
C ASN A 97 14.25 -15.64 2.29
N GLU A 98 13.88 -14.72 3.16
CA GLU A 98 13.88 -14.90 4.62
C GLU A 98 12.58 -15.55 5.07
N GLU A 99 12.65 -16.54 5.97
CA GLU A 99 11.50 -17.30 6.48
C GLU A 99 10.66 -18.03 5.41
N CYS A 100 11.09 -17.99 4.15
CA CYS A 100 10.52 -18.76 3.05
C CYS A 100 10.93 -20.21 3.23
N THR A 101 10.01 -21.06 3.71
CA THR A 101 10.24 -22.49 3.96
C THR A 101 10.66 -23.22 2.69
N ALA A 102 11.94 -23.13 2.32
CA ALA A 102 12.60 -23.63 1.10
C ALA A 102 12.03 -23.14 -0.25
N ASP A 103 10.93 -22.39 -0.25
CA ASP A 103 10.19 -22.01 -1.45
C ASP A 103 9.93 -20.50 -1.48
N LYS A 104 10.74 -19.79 -2.28
CA LYS A 104 10.59 -18.35 -2.54
C LYS A 104 9.22 -18.03 -3.16
N CYS A 105 8.67 -18.93 -3.97
CA CYS A 105 7.39 -18.72 -4.64
C CYS A 105 6.22 -18.79 -3.65
N LYS A 106 6.36 -19.56 -2.57
CA LYS A 106 5.39 -19.53 -1.46
C LYS A 106 5.36 -18.14 -0.79
N CYS A 107 6.51 -17.55 -0.47
CA CYS A 107 6.58 -16.18 0.06
C CYS A 107 6.00 -15.15 -0.92
N ALA A 108 6.33 -15.28 -2.21
CA ALA A 108 5.80 -14.41 -3.24
C ALA A 108 4.27 -14.50 -3.32
N LYS A 109 3.70 -15.71 -3.22
CA LYS A 109 2.26 -15.95 -3.18
C LYS A 109 1.61 -15.34 -1.93
N GLU A 110 2.19 -15.57 -0.75
CA GLU A 110 1.72 -14.97 0.50
C GLU A 110 1.73 -13.43 0.45
N CYS A 111 2.77 -12.84 -0.15
CA CYS A 111 2.86 -11.40 -0.37
C CYS A 111 1.75 -10.89 -1.31
N VAL A 112 1.49 -11.58 -2.43
CA VAL A 112 0.42 -11.24 -3.37
C VAL A 112 -0.97 -11.37 -2.71
N ASP A 113 -1.18 -12.41 -1.92
CA ASP A 113 -2.47 -12.65 -1.25
C ASP A 113 -2.70 -11.63 -0.12
N ALA A 114 -1.66 -11.26 0.63
CA ALA A 114 -1.71 -10.14 1.58
C ALA A 114 -2.11 -8.83 0.88
N TYR A 115 -1.51 -8.53 -0.28
CA TYR A 115 -1.87 -7.35 -1.07
C TYR A 115 -3.34 -7.34 -1.47
N LYS A 116 -3.87 -8.46 -1.99
CA LYS A 116 -5.28 -8.55 -2.40
C LYS A 116 -6.23 -8.27 -1.25
N ASN A 117 -5.98 -8.87 -0.09
CA ASN A 117 -6.78 -8.63 1.11
C ASN A 117 -6.73 -7.15 1.55
N SER A 118 -5.57 -6.50 1.47
CA SER A 118 -5.42 -5.07 1.73
C SER A 118 -6.16 -4.22 0.68
N ALA A 119 -6.11 -4.60 -0.60
CA ALA A 119 -6.76 -3.86 -1.69
C ALA A 119 -8.29 -3.88 -1.58
N ASP A 120 -8.87 -4.99 -1.08
CA ASP A 120 -10.31 -5.09 -0.84
C ASP A 120 -10.81 -4.08 0.21
N LYS A 121 -9.98 -3.76 1.22
CA LYS A 121 -10.29 -2.73 2.23
C LYS A 121 -10.38 -1.33 1.62
N CYS A 122 -9.68 -1.08 0.51
CA CYS A 122 -9.71 0.20 -0.19
C CYS A 122 -10.95 0.43 -1.07
N ASN A 123 -11.71 -0.63 -1.38
CA ASN A 123 -12.88 -0.53 -2.26
C ASN A 123 -14.13 0.05 -1.56
N ASN A 124 -14.16 0.15 -0.22
CA ASN A 124 -15.34 0.51 0.58
C ASN A 124 -15.07 1.64 1.60
N TYR A 125 -14.74 2.86 1.14
CA TYR A 125 -14.39 3.99 2.02
C TYR A 125 -13.12 3.78 2.87
N GLY A 126 -12.17 3.00 2.36
CA GLY A 126 -10.91 2.74 3.05
C GLY A 126 -10.13 4.01 3.38
N ASN A 127 -9.34 3.96 4.45
CA ASN A 127 -8.49 5.07 4.88
C ASN A 127 -7.59 5.54 3.71
N MET A 128 -7.64 6.84 3.39
CA MET A 128 -6.94 7.40 2.24
C MET A 128 -5.41 7.25 2.34
N TYR A 129 -4.83 7.38 3.53
CA TYR A 129 -3.40 7.19 3.75
C TYR A 129 -3.00 5.74 3.50
N PHE A 130 -3.74 4.81 4.08
CA PHE A 130 -3.54 3.37 3.86
C PHE A 130 -3.56 3.01 2.37
N CYS A 131 -4.60 3.46 1.67
CA CYS A 131 -4.76 3.13 0.26
C CYS A 131 -3.72 3.80 -0.63
N ASN A 132 -3.31 5.03 -0.34
CA ASN A 132 -2.21 5.67 -1.07
C ASN A 132 -0.89 4.92 -0.90
N GLU A 133 -0.57 4.48 0.32
CA GLU A 133 0.62 3.67 0.57
C GLU A 133 0.54 2.29 -0.08
N LEU A 134 -0.66 1.70 -0.18
CA LEU A 134 -0.88 0.45 -0.90
C LEU A 134 -0.55 0.59 -2.41
N GLU A 135 -0.81 1.75 -3.02
CA GLU A 135 -0.38 2.02 -4.41
C GLU A 135 1.12 2.21 -4.54
N ASN A 136 1.76 2.81 -3.54
CA ASN A 136 3.22 2.90 -3.50
C ASN A 136 3.85 1.50 -3.38
N PHE A 137 3.29 0.66 -2.52
CA PHE A 137 3.67 -0.75 -2.42
C PHE A 137 3.51 -1.48 -3.75
N ARG A 138 2.36 -1.32 -4.41
CA ARG A 138 2.07 -1.96 -5.71
C ARG A 138 3.15 -1.64 -6.74
N LYS A 139 3.60 -0.38 -6.82
CA LYS A 139 4.69 0.04 -7.72
C LYS A 139 5.99 -0.69 -7.39
N LYS A 140 6.40 -0.71 -6.12
CA LYS A 140 7.60 -1.41 -5.65
C LYS A 140 7.58 -2.90 -5.98
N TYR A 141 6.45 -3.57 -5.71
CA TYR A 141 6.29 -4.98 -6.06
C TYR A 141 6.39 -5.18 -7.58
N ASN A 142 5.70 -4.37 -8.38
CA ASN A 142 5.70 -4.51 -9.84
C ASN A 142 7.06 -4.21 -10.48
N GLU A 143 7.92 -3.42 -9.83
CA GLU A 143 9.31 -3.24 -10.21
C GLU A 143 10.12 -4.50 -9.92
N TYR A 144 10.04 -5.04 -8.70
CA TYR A 144 10.81 -6.20 -8.26
C TYR A 144 10.36 -7.54 -8.85
N LYS A 145 9.05 -7.84 -8.80
CA LYS A 145 8.27 -9.03 -9.20
C LYS A 145 9.03 -10.32 -9.60
N PRO A 146 8.57 -11.51 -9.18
CA PRO A 146 9.17 -12.76 -9.66
C PRO A 146 8.95 -12.87 -11.17
N THR A 147 9.94 -13.44 -11.87
CA THR A 147 9.74 -13.77 -13.29
C THR A 147 8.74 -14.91 -13.42
N VAL A 148 8.06 -14.99 -14.57
CA VAL A 148 7.14 -16.09 -14.88
C VAL A 148 7.84 -17.45 -14.84
N THR A 149 9.14 -17.49 -15.16
CA THR A 149 9.95 -18.71 -15.10
C THR A 149 10.40 -19.06 -13.68
N GLU A 150 10.48 -18.10 -12.78
CA GLU A 150 10.86 -18.30 -11.38
C GLU A 150 9.67 -18.80 -10.56
N CYS A 151 8.49 -18.19 -10.71
CA CYS A 151 7.28 -18.55 -9.99
C CYS A 151 6.04 -18.50 -10.91
N GLN A 152 5.72 -19.62 -11.56
CA GLN A 152 4.70 -19.68 -12.63
C GLN A 152 3.27 -19.33 -12.16
N GLU A 153 2.92 -19.63 -10.90
CA GLU A 153 1.58 -19.38 -10.35
C GLU A 153 1.43 -18.01 -9.67
N VAL A 154 2.51 -17.24 -9.54
CA VAL A 154 2.51 -15.97 -8.80
C VAL A 154 2.25 -14.83 -9.78
N GLN A 155 1.34 -13.92 -9.44
CA GLN A 155 1.11 -12.74 -10.24
C GLN A 155 2.37 -11.87 -10.30
N SER A 156 2.97 -11.78 -11.49
CA SER A 156 4.08 -10.87 -11.74
C SER A 156 3.64 -9.40 -11.74
N TYR A 157 2.35 -9.11 -11.88
CA TYR A 157 1.85 -7.73 -11.85
C TYR A 157 0.60 -7.62 -10.99
N LEU A 158 0.68 -6.78 -9.96
CA LEU A 158 -0.44 -6.44 -9.09
C LEU A 158 -1.30 -5.33 -9.73
N PRO A 159 -2.63 -5.54 -9.82
CA PRO A 159 -3.56 -4.54 -10.34
C PRO A 159 -3.73 -3.40 -9.34
N SER A 160 -3.94 -2.19 -9.85
CA SER A 160 -4.31 -1.02 -9.03
C SER A 160 -5.61 -1.26 -8.29
N TYR A 161 -5.71 -0.87 -7.01
CA TYR A 161 -6.99 -0.88 -6.30
C TYR A 161 -7.90 0.24 -6.84
N ARG A 162 -7.28 1.34 -7.31
CA ARG A 162 -8.02 2.44 -7.91
C ARG A 162 -8.68 1.91 -9.19
N LYS A 163 -10.00 1.82 -9.17
CA LYS A 163 -10.79 1.64 -10.40
C LYS A 163 -10.46 2.79 -11.34
N PHE A 164 -10.45 2.53 -12.65
CA PHE A 164 -10.26 3.58 -13.64
C PHE A 164 -11.19 4.75 -13.33
N SER A 165 -10.63 5.97 -13.26
CA SER A 165 -11.46 7.15 -13.05
C SER A 165 -12.45 7.27 -14.21
N THR A 166 -13.61 7.87 -13.94
CA THR A 166 -14.65 8.10 -14.96
C THR A 166 -14.05 8.77 -16.20
N SER A 167 -13.10 9.71 -16.01
CA SER A 167 -12.38 10.38 -17.11
C SER A 167 -11.57 9.43 -17.98
N VAL A 168 -10.88 8.45 -17.38
CA VAL A 168 -10.10 7.45 -18.14
C VAL A 168 -11.03 6.51 -18.92
N ILE A 169 -12.14 6.10 -18.30
CA ILE A 169 -13.16 5.27 -18.96
C ILE A 169 -13.77 6.01 -20.16
N ILE A 170 -14.14 7.28 -19.97
CA ILE A 170 -14.66 8.14 -21.05
C ILE A 170 -13.63 8.28 -22.16
N LEU A 171 -12.36 8.54 -21.82
CA LEU A 171 -11.29 8.72 -22.81
C LEU A 171 -11.09 7.46 -23.66
N ILE A 172 -11.02 6.28 -23.02
CA ILE A 172 -10.92 4.99 -23.72
C ILE A 172 -12.12 4.81 -24.66
N SER A 173 -13.33 5.11 -24.17
CA SER A 173 -14.55 4.97 -24.96
C SER A 173 -14.59 5.93 -26.16
N PHE A 174 -14.06 7.14 -26.01
CA PHE A 174 -13.98 8.10 -27.10
C PHE A 174 -12.99 7.65 -28.17
N ILE A 175 -11.81 7.17 -27.77
CA ILE A 175 -10.78 6.65 -28.68
C ILE A 175 -11.32 5.46 -29.47
N THR A 176 -12.01 4.52 -28.83
CA THR A 176 -12.55 3.34 -29.53
C THR A 176 -13.60 3.71 -30.56
N ILE A 177 -14.50 4.66 -30.26
CA ILE A 177 -15.49 5.18 -31.20
C ILE A 177 -14.81 5.87 -32.39
N SER A 178 -13.81 6.74 -32.13
CA SER A 178 -13.07 7.44 -33.19
C SER A 178 -12.34 6.48 -34.13
N VAL A 179 -11.67 5.45 -33.58
CA VAL A 179 -10.98 4.42 -34.37
C VAL A 179 -11.98 3.65 -35.22
N LEU A 180 -13.10 3.20 -34.63
CA LEU A 180 -14.12 2.44 -35.35
C LEU A 180 -14.76 3.26 -36.46
N SER A 181 -15.08 4.53 -36.20
CA SER A 181 -15.62 5.47 -37.20
C SER A 181 -14.63 5.66 -38.37
N SER A 182 -13.34 5.82 -38.05
CA SER A 182 -12.29 6.00 -39.07
C SER A 182 -12.15 4.76 -39.95
N LEU A 183 -12.17 3.55 -39.36
CA LEU A 183 -12.11 2.30 -40.10
C LEU A 183 -13.32 2.13 -41.03
N LEU A 184 -14.53 2.43 -40.54
CA LEU A 184 -15.76 2.40 -41.35
C LEU A 184 -15.71 3.39 -42.52
N PHE A 185 -15.20 4.60 -42.29
CA PHE A 185 -15.05 5.61 -43.33
C PHE A 185 -14.06 5.17 -44.43
N ILE A 186 -12.91 4.62 -44.03
CA ILE A 186 -11.93 4.07 -44.98
C ILE A 186 -12.55 2.94 -45.79
N LEU A 187 -13.24 2.00 -45.13
CA LEU A 187 -13.89 0.86 -45.77
C LEU A 187 -14.96 1.33 -46.78
N TYR A 188 -15.80 2.28 -46.38
CA TYR A 188 -16.81 2.89 -47.25
C TYR A 188 -16.17 3.46 -48.52
N LYS A 189 -15.11 4.26 -48.37
CA LYS A 189 -14.41 4.87 -49.51
C LYS A 189 -13.81 3.82 -50.45
N VAL A 190 -13.21 2.76 -49.92
CA VAL A 190 -12.65 1.65 -50.72
C VAL A 190 -13.77 0.94 -51.51
N ILE A 191 -14.89 0.64 -50.86
CA ILE A 191 -16.05 0.00 -51.52
C ILE A 191 -16.60 0.88 -52.63
N THR A 192 -16.77 2.18 -52.39
CA THR A 192 -17.26 3.13 -53.41
C THR A 192 -16.34 3.19 -54.62
N ILE A 193 -15.02 3.25 -54.41
CA ILE A 193 -14.02 3.25 -55.50
C ILE A 193 -14.09 1.93 -56.28
N PHE A 194 -14.18 0.80 -55.59
CA PHE A 194 -14.28 -0.52 -56.21
C PHE A 194 -15.53 -0.65 -57.10
N ILE A 195 -16.70 -0.23 -56.59
CA ILE A 195 -17.94 -0.22 -57.37
C ILE A 195 -17.79 0.66 -58.62
N TYR A 196 -17.22 1.85 -58.48
CA TYR A 196 -17.04 2.77 -59.60
C TYR A 196 -16.13 2.19 -60.69
N LEU A 197 -15.03 1.55 -60.32
CA LEU A 197 -14.04 1.00 -61.25
C LEU A 197 -14.48 -0.29 -61.94
N PHE A 198 -15.26 -1.14 -61.27
CA PHE A 198 -15.55 -2.50 -61.77
C PHE A 198 -17.00 -2.76 -62.16
N ILE A 199 -17.94 -1.90 -61.76
CA ILE A 199 -19.38 -2.10 -62.04
C ILE A 199 -19.93 -1.02 -62.98
N VAL A 200 -19.44 0.22 -62.90
CA VAL A 200 -19.99 1.36 -63.65
C VAL A 200 -19.24 1.62 -64.96
N GLN A 201 -18.06 1.03 -65.13
CA GLN A 201 -17.18 1.18 -66.31
C GLN A 201 -17.24 -0.06 -67.20
#